data_AF-A0A928U137-F1
#
_entry.id   AF-A0A928U137-F1
#
_cell.length_a   1.000
_cell.length_b   1.000
_cell.length_c   1.000
_cell.angle_alpha   90.00
_cell.angle_beta   90.00
_cell.angle_gamma   90.00
#
_symmetry.space_group_name_H-M   'P 1'
#
loop_
_entity.id
_entity.type
_entity.pdbx_description
1 polymer ?
#
loop_
_entity_poly.entity_id
_entity_poly.type
_entity_poly.pdbx_seq_one_letter_code
_entity_poly.pdbx_strand_id
1 'polypeptide(L)'
;MTEAAKSTVSWHPDGYIEIVFVGTQTPEQIREIDRQARAIMDGRNQPASILIDARHGRVGRDATSFSVIMRLSRERHLNRFIVLVDENPTDPHAGRETSVIVSMVTAALGKRPIYLYDEAAARTLAASE
;
A
#
# COMPACT_ATOMS: atom_id res chain seq x y z
N MET A 1 -22.61 -11.14 15.88
CA MET A 1 -22.38 -10.01 14.96
C MET A 1 -20.88 -9.90 14.80
N THR A 2 -20.33 -10.31 13.66
CA THR A 2 -18.89 -10.26 13.41
C THR A 2 -18.54 -8.80 13.07
N GLU A 3 -17.64 -8.20 13.85
CA GLU A 3 -17.12 -6.86 13.59
C GLU A 3 -16.58 -6.82 12.15
N ALA A 4 -17.00 -5.82 11.36
CA ALA A 4 -16.48 -5.67 10.01
C ALA A 4 -14.98 -5.34 10.13
N ALA A 5 -14.14 -6.27 9.67
CA ALA A 5 -12.70 -6.13 9.74
C ALA A 5 -12.26 -4.82 9.06
N LYS A 6 -11.47 -4.01 9.77
CA LYS A 6 -11.06 -2.66 9.37
C LYS A 6 -9.60 -2.69 8.90
N SER A 7 -9.30 -1.93 7.86
CA SER A 7 -7.92 -1.70 7.42
C SER A 7 -7.07 -1.08 8.53
N THR A 8 -5.80 -1.46 8.59
CA THR A 8 -4.87 -1.04 9.64
C THR A 8 -3.65 -0.35 9.05
N VAL A 9 -3.03 0.52 9.85
CA VAL A 9 -1.72 1.13 9.58
C VAL A 9 -0.89 0.98 10.85
N SER A 10 0.29 0.39 10.73
CA SER A 10 1.16 0.14 11.88
C SER A 10 2.64 0.22 11.53
N TRP A 11 3.47 0.42 12.55
CA TRP A 11 4.91 0.27 12.42
C TRP A 11 5.30 -1.18 12.69
N HIS A 12 5.91 -1.84 11.72
CA HIS A 12 6.42 -3.18 11.87
C HIS A 12 7.74 -3.17 12.67
N PRO A 13 8.00 -4.15 13.55
CA PRO A 13 9.25 -4.25 14.30
C PRO A 13 10.53 -4.21 13.43
N ASP A 14 10.43 -4.74 12.20
CA ASP A 14 11.53 -4.78 11.23
C ASP A 14 11.79 -3.46 10.49
N GLY A 15 11.18 -2.35 10.92
CA GLY A 15 11.58 -1.02 10.46
C GLY A 15 10.81 -0.44 9.27
N TYR A 16 9.64 -0.98 8.95
CA TYR A 16 8.79 -0.50 7.85
C TYR A 16 7.36 -0.22 8.32
N ILE A 17 6.59 0.51 7.53
CA ILE A 17 5.17 0.74 7.77
C ILE A 17 4.36 -0.33 7.05
N GLU A 18 3.49 -1.03 7.78
CA GLU A 18 2.57 -2.01 7.23
C GLU A 18 1.17 -1.41 7.16
N ILE A 19 0.55 -1.50 5.99
CA ILE A 19 -0.82 -1.09 5.72
C ILE A 19 -1.58 -2.31 5.24
N VAL A 20 -2.57 -2.79 5.98
CA VAL A 20 -3.39 -3.94 5.58
C VAL A 20 -4.75 -3.43 5.13
N PHE A 21 -5.11 -3.66 3.87
CA PHE A 21 -6.44 -3.31 3.37
C PHE A 21 -7.43 -4.45 3.59
N VAL A 22 -8.62 -4.08 4.06
CA VAL A 22 -9.76 -5.00 4.19
C VAL A 22 -10.97 -4.43 3.47
N GLY A 23 -11.46 -5.16 2.47
CA GLY A 23 -12.56 -4.72 1.62
C GLY A 23 -12.20 -3.51 0.74
N THR A 24 -13.21 -2.87 0.16
CA THR A 24 -13.02 -1.69 -0.69
C THR A 24 -12.91 -0.44 0.16
N GLN A 25 -11.78 0.28 0.04
CA GLN A 25 -11.51 1.50 0.77
C GLN A 25 -12.19 2.70 0.10
N THR A 26 -12.91 3.49 0.89
CA THR A 26 -13.46 4.78 0.46
C THR A 26 -12.39 5.87 0.45
N PRO A 27 -12.61 7.00 -0.24
CA PRO A 27 -11.68 8.13 -0.23
C PRO A 27 -11.32 8.63 1.17
N GLU A 28 -12.30 8.65 2.07
CA GLU A 28 -12.14 9.08 3.47
C GLU A 28 -11.22 8.12 4.23
N GLN A 29 -11.41 6.81 4.04
CA GLN A 29 -10.57 5.78 4.66
C GLN A 29 -9.13 5.88 4.15
N ILE A 30 -8.94 6.12 2.84
CA ILE A 30 -7.61 6.30 2.25
C ILE A 30 -6.92 7.56 2.76
N ARG A 31 -7.63 8.68 2.91
CA ARG A 31 -7.08 9.89 3.55
C ARG A 31 -6.66 9.65 5.00
N GLU A 32 -7.44 8.86 5.73
CA GLU A 32 -7.12 8.50 7.11
C GLU A 32 -5.88 7.59 7.18
N ILE A 33 -5.77 6.61 6.29
CA ILE A 33 -4.58 5.76 6.12
C ILE A 33 -3.34 6.61 5.83
N ASP A 34 -3.44 7.58 4.92
CA ASP A 34 -2.34 8.52 4.61
C ASP A 34 -1.93 9.36 5.81
N ARG A 35 -2.90 9.91 6.54
CA ARG A 35 -2.64 10.70 7.76
C ARG A 35 -1.90 9.87 8.80
N GLN A 36 -2.31 8.62 9.02
CA GLN A 36 -1.67 7.70 9.96
C GLN A 36 -0.26 7.32 9.52
N ALA A 37 -0.07 6.95 8.26
CA ALA A 37 1.24 6.57 7.72
C ALA A 37 2.25 7.72 7.83
N ARG A 38 1.83 8.95 7.49
CA ARG A 38 2.67 10.15 7.60
C ARG A 38 3.02 10.47 9.06
N ALA A 39 2.06 10.38 9.98
CA ALA A 39 2.32 10.57 11.41
C ALA A 39 3.36 9.58 11.95
N ILE A 40 3.34 8.32 11.49
CA ILE A 40 4.34 7.31 11.85
C ILE A 40 5.72 7.67 11.25
N MET A 41 5.79 8.07 9.97
CA MET A 41 7.05 8.47 9.33
C MET A 41 7.68 9.68 10.02
N ASP A 42 6.89 10.74 10.24
CA ASP A 42 7.33 12.00 10.83
C ASP A 42 7.84 11.79 12.27
N GLY A 43 7.17 10.92 13.05
CA GLY A 43 7.57 10.61 14.43
C GLY A 43 8.88 9.82 14.55
N ARG A 44 9.37 9.22 13.45
CA ARG A 44 10.59 8.40 13.45
C ARG A 44 11.82 9.15 12.91
N ASN A 45 11.63 10.23 12.16
CA ASN A 45 12.69 11.05 11.56
C ASN A 45 13.77 10.23 10.79
N GLN A 46 13.38 9.10 10.20
CA GLN A 46 14.27 8.21 9.43
C GLN A 46 13.56 7.74 8.16
N PRO A 47 14.30 7.39 7.08
CA PRO A 47 13.70 6.76 5.93
C PRO A 47 13.01 5.44 6.29
N ALA A 48 11.86 5.15 5.70
CA ALA A 48 11.12 3.91 5.92
C ALA A 48 10.55 3.38 4.60
N SER A 49 10.38 2.07 4.49
CA SER A 49 9.57 1.46 3.45
C SER A 49 8.11 1.41 3.86
N ILE A 50 7.20 1.39 2.89
CA ILE A 50 5.79 1.07 3.09
C ILE A 50 5.49 -0.26 2.40
N LEU A 51 4.88 -1.19 3.13
CA LEU A 51 4.28 -2.41 2.62
C LEU A 51 2.76 -2.29 2.69
N ILE A 52 2.09 -2.33 1.55
CA ILE A 52 0.63 -2.41 1.45
C ILE A 52 0.25 -3.87 1.19
N ASP A 53 -0.42 -4.51 2.14
CA ASP A 53 -1.10 -5.78 1.93
C ASP A 53 -2.50 -5.53 1.36
N ALA A 54 -2.63 -5.75 0.05
CA ALA A 54 -3.86 -5.60 -0.71
C ALA A 54 -4.51 -6.95 -1.07
N ARG A 55 -4.11 -8.06 -0.42
CA ARG A 55 -4.69 -9.39 -0.71
C ARG A 55 -6.16 -9.48 -0.30
N HIS A 56 -6.55 -8.75 0.74
CA HIS A 56 -7.91 -8.80 1.32
C HIS A 56 -8.71 -7.51 1.11
N GLY A 57 -8.17 -6.55 0.36
CA GLY A 57 -8.79 -5.26 0.19
C GLY A 57 -8.21 -4.45 -0.96
N ARG A 58 -8.91 -3.40 -1.34
CA ARG A 58 -8.63 -2.62 -2.54
C ARG A 58 -8.96 -1.16 -2.36
N VAL A 59 -8.28 -0.32 -3.12
CA VAL A 59 -8.56 1.12 -3.17
C VAL A 59 -9.69 1.39 -4.15
N GLY A 60 -10.61 2.29 -3.82
CA GLY A 60 -11.62 2.79 -4.75
C GLY A 60 -11.00 3.40 -6.02
N ARG A 61 -11.73 3.35 -7.15
CA ARG A 61 -11.28 3.87 -8.46
C ARG A 61 -11.37 5.39 -8.60
N ASP A 62 -11.65 6.09 -7.52
CA ASP A 62 -11.85 7.53 -7.56
C ASP A 62 -10.51 8.29 -7.60
N ALA A 63 -10.53 9.47 -8.21
CA ALA A 63 -9.34 10.30 -8.38
C ALA A 63 -8.73 10.76 -7.04
N THR A 64 -9.53 10.83 -5.96
CA THR A 64 -9.04 11.23 -4.64
C THR A 64 -8.15 10.14 -4.06
N SER A 65 -8.66 8.90 -4.02
CA SER A 65 -7.92 7.75 -3.52
C SER A 65 -6.62 7.55 -4.30
N PHE A 66 -6.67 7.71 -5.62
CA PHE A 66 -5.47 7.71 -6.46
C PHE A 66 -4.46 8.79 -6.04
N SER A 67 -4.91 10.04 -5.93
CA SER A 67 -4.03 11.17 -5.58
C SER A 67 -3.36 11.00 -4.21
N VAL A 68 -4.06 10.37 -3.26
CA VAL A 68 -3.53 10.12 -1.92
C VAL A 68 -2.45 9.03 -1.94
N ILE A 69 -2.70 7.89 -2.60
CA ILE A 69 -1.68 6.83 -2.76
C ILE A 69 -0.46 7.37 -3.51
N MET A 70 -0.70 8.22 -4.52
CA MET A 70 0.34 8.90 -5.27
C MET A 70 1.18 9.87 -4.45
N ARG A 71 0.58 10.54 -3.47
CA ARG A 71 1.31 11.41 -2.54
C ARG A 71 2.17 10.59 -1.59
N LEU A 72 1.61 9.54 -0.98
CA LEU A 72 2.34 8.65 -0.06
C LEU A 72 3.59 8.05 -0.71
N SER A 73 3.45 7.56 -1.93
CA SER A 73 4.53 6.94 -2.71
C SER A 73 5.62 7.92 -3.19
N ARG A 74 5.41 9.22 -2.98
CA ARG A 74 6.38 10.30 -3.26
C ARG A 74 6.90 10.98 -2.00
N GLU A 75 6.56 10.46 -0.81
CA GLU A 75 7.03 11.04 0.45
C GLU A 75 8.56 11.05 0.54
N ARG A 76 9.11 12.14 1.06
CA ARG A 76 10.57 12.39 1.03
C ARG A 76 11.37 11.32 1.78
N HIS A 77 10.79 10.80 2.86
CA HIS A 77 11.40 9.77 3.70
C HIS A 77 11.05 8.34 3.24
N LEU A 78 10.38 8.18 2.10
CA LEU A 78 10.02 6.88 1.60
C LEU A 78 11.19 6.23 0.85
N ASN A 79 11.65 5.10 1.37
CA ASN A 79 12.68 4.30 0.71
C ASN A 79 12.07 3.52 -0.47
N ARG A 80 11.17 2.58 -0.13
CA ARG A 80 10.44 1.70 -1.06
C ARG A 80 8.94 1.75 -0.80
N PHE A 81 8.19 1.52 -1.87
CA PHE A 81 6.73 1.37 -1.83
C PHE A 81 6.38 0.01 -2.42
N ILE A 82 6.00 -0.92 -1.56
CA ILE A 82 5.80 -2.33 -1.89
C ILE A 82 4.32 -2.63 -1.76
N VAL A 83 3.77 -3.36 -2.72
CA VAL A 83 2.37 -3.77 -2.72
C VAL A 83 2.32 -5.29 -2.83
N LEU A 84 1.89 -5.93 -1.75
CA LEU A 84 1.59 -7.36 -1.71
C LEU A 84 0.17 -7.57 -2.26
N VAL A 85 0.08 -8.40 -3.30
CA VAL A 85 -1.17 -8.71 -4.02
C VAL A 85 -1.33 -10.22 -4.13
N ASP A 86 -2.57 -10.69 -4.25
CA ASP A 86 -2.87 -12.13 -4.31
C ASP A 86 -2.62 -12.72 -5.71
N GLU A 87 -2.75 -11.90 -6.76
CA GLU A 87 -2.58 -12.34 -8.15
C GLU A 87 -1.72 -11.36 -8.96
N ASN A 88 -1.08 -11.86 -10.02
CA ASN A 88 -0.32 -11.04 -10.95
C ASN A 88 -1.21 -10.04 -11.67
N PRO A 89 -1.11 -8.75 -11.37
CA PRO A 89 -2.03 -7.78 -11.91
C PRO A 89 -1.65 -7.32 -13.33
N THR A 90 -0.51 -7.78 -13.83
CA THR A 90 -0.09 -7.72 -15.24
C THR A 90 -0.48 -8.97 -16.04
N ASP A 91 -0.97 -10.02 -15.37
CA ASP A 91 -1.51 -11.20 -16.02
C ASP A 91 -2.91 -10.90 -16.58
N PRO A 92 -3.14 -11.04 -17.90
CA PRO A 92 -4.44 -10.82 -18.51
C PRO A 92 -5.53 -11.80 -18.04
N HIS A 93 -5.16 -12.88 -17.34
CA HIS A 93 -6.07 -13.88 -16.79
C HIS A 93 -6.33 -13.73 -15.29
N ALA A 94 -5.59 -12.86 -14.58
CA ALA A 94 -5.93 -12.50 -13.21
C ALA A 94 -7.33 -11.90 -13.17
N GLY A 95 -8.07 -12.18 -12.09
CA GLY A 95 -9.43 -11.67 -11.93
C GLY A 95 -9.43 -10.16 -12.21
N ARG A 96 -10.32 -9.68 -13.10
CA ARG A 96 -10.40 -8.27 -13.55
C ARG A 96 -10.50 -7.23 -12.40
N GLU A 97 -10.70 -7.70 -11.18
CA GLU A 97 -10.76 -6.94 -9.95
C GLU A 97 -9.40 -6.63 -9.33
N THR A 98 -8.39 -7.52 -9.47
CA THR A 98 -7.02 -7.40 -8.92
C THR A 98 -6.16 -6.40 -9.71
N SER A 99 -6.47 -6.24 -11.01
CA SER A 99 -5.69 -5.46 -11.99
C SER A 99 -5.74 -3.93 -11.79
N VAL A 100 -6.63 -3.42 -10.92
CA VAL A 100 -6.97 -1.99 -10.85
C VAL A 100 -5.94 -1.15 -10.09
N ILE A 101 -5.35 -1.71 -9.02
CA ILE A 101 -4.27 -1.01 -8.29
C ILE A 101 -3.07 -0.80 -9.23
N VAL A 102 -2.91 -1.65 -10.23
CA VAL A 102 -1.65 -1.85 -10.94
C VAL A 102 -1.50 -1.02 -12.18
N SER A 103 -2.56 -0.80 -12.95
CA SER A 103 -2.46 0.15 -14.06
C SER A 103 -2.34 1.59 -13.58
N MET A 104 -2.95 1.93 -12.44
CA MET A 104 -2.99 3.34 -11.98
C MET A 104 -1.68 3.75 -11.30
N VAL A 105 -1.16 2.94 -10.38
CA VAL A 105 0.04 3.32 -9.60
C VAL A 105 1.32 3.25 -10.46
N THR A 106 1.36 2.40 -11.50
CA THR A 106 2.51 2.29 -12.42
C THR A 106 2.71 3.53 -13.30
N ALA A 107 1.65 4.26 -13.64
CA ALA A 107 1.71 5.37 -14.59
C ALA A 107 2.26 6.68 -14.03
N ALA A 108 2.38 6.82 -12.70
CA ALA A 108 2.57 8.14 -12.10
C ALA A 108 3.78 8.27 -11.15
N LEU A 109 4.58 7.23 -10.92
CA LEU A 109 5.62 7.29 -9.89
C LEU A 109 7.05 7.44 -10.41
N GLY A 110 7.75 8.45 -9.89
CA GLY A 110 9.20 8.59 -10.03
C GLY A 110 10.01 7.49 -9.33
N LYS A 111 9.38 6.68 -8.46
CA LYS A 111 9.88 5.39 -7.95
C LYS A 111 8.80 4.33 -8.17
N ARG A 112 9.04 3.31 -9.00
CA ARG A 112 8.03 2.31 -9.35
C ARG A 112 7.61 1.51 -8.10
N PRO A 113 6.31 1.27 -7.85
CA PRO A 113 5.88 0.32 -6.84
C PRO A 113 6.45 -1.04 -7.17
N ILE A 114 6.81 -1.78 -6.13
CA ILE A 114 7.25 -3.16 -6.28
C ILE A 114 6.08 -4.05 -5.92
N TYR A 115 5.53 -4.74 -6.91
CA TYR A 115 4.44 -5.69 -6.71
C TYR A 115 5.03 -7.06 -6.42
N LEU A 116 4.56 -7.69 -5.35
CA LEU A 116 5.00 -9.02 -4.93
C LEU A 116 3.79 -9.88 -4.61
N TYR A 117 3.93 -11.18 -4.84
CA TYR A 117 2.94 -12.22 -4.54
C TYR A 117 3.35 -13.04 -3.32
N ASP A 118 4.66 -13.21 -3.18
CA ASP A 118 5.26 -13.92 -2.07
C ASP A 118 5.36 -12.97 -0.86
N GLU A 119 4.63 -13.31 0.19
CA GLU A 119 4.59 -12.53 1.42
C GLU A 119 5.97 -12.43 2.07
N ALA A 120 6.74 -13.53 2.10
CA ALA A 120 8.06 -13.54 2.72
C ALA A 120 9.01 -12.60 1.96
N ALA A 121 9.02 -12.65 0.63
CA ALA A 121 9.80 -11.74 -0.20
C ALA A 121 9.37 -10.27 -0.01
N ALA A 122 8.06 -10.01 0.11
CA ALA A 122 7.55 -8.66 0.35
C ALA A 122 8.01 -8.09 1.70
N ARG A 123 7.93 -8.89 2.75
CA ARG A 123 8.40 -8.52 4.09
C ARG A 123 9.92 -8.34 4.12
N THR A 124 10.68 -9.27 3.55
CA THR A 124 12.15 -9.15 3.45
C THR A 124 12.56 -7.90 2.71
N LEU A 125 11.91 -7.58 1.59
CA LEU A 125 12.21 -6.38 0.83
C LEU A 125 11.80 -5.10 1.57
N ALA A 126 10.68 -5.10 2.29
CA ALA A 126 10.24 -3.97 3.09
C ALA A 126 11.20 -3.66 4.23
N ALA A 127 11.72 -4.70 4.89
CA ALA A 127 12.70 -4.61 5.96
C ALA A 127 14.12 -4.25 5.49
N SER A 128 14.42 -4.40 4.20
CA SER A 128 15.74 -4.05 3.68
C SER A 128 15.95 -2.52 3.62
N GLU A 129 17.19 -2.08 3.84
CA GLU A 129 17.63 -0.67 3.70
C GLU A 129 17.82 -0.26 2.23
#